data_AF-A0A2B4SLA9-F1
#
_entry.id   AF-A0A2B4SLA9-F1
#
_cell.length_a   1.000
_cell.length_b   1.000
_cell.length_c   1.000
_cell.angle_alpha   90.00
_cell.angle_beta   90.00
_cell.angle_gamma   90.00
#
_symmetry.space_group_name_H-M   'P 1'
#
loop_
_entity.id
_entity.type
_entity.pdbx_description
1 polymer ?
#
loop_
_entity_poly.entity_id
_entity_poly.type
_entity_poly.pdbx_seq_one_letter_code
_entity_poly.pdbx_strand_id
1 'polypeptide(L)'
;MLRLCARSMNRNLFLVTRLYSTPAAATKYQLTPEDIFKREDTYGAHNYHPLPAALAKGEGVFVWDVTGKRYFDFLAAYSAVNQGHCHPRIVKTLQDQAEILTLTSRAFYNDVLGEFEEFATKLFGYDKLLPMNTGVEGGETACKLARKWGYHVKGIPANKAKIVFAEENFWGRTLAAVSSSSDPDCYGEYGPFMPGFELISYNDLGALEVLFIADEVQTGLGRTGRRLCVDHENVRPDLVVLGKALSGGVYPVSAVLCDDEVMLTIKPGQHGSTYGGNPLGCKVAITALKVLEEEKMAEHAAKLGEIMVPELKKLNPAVVKTARGKGLMNAIEIRPTNDAVLCHLGFQEVLTETGQDRKANGYNVQKTE
;
A
#
# COMPACT_ATOMS: atom_id res chain seq x y z
N MET A 1 -2.39 1.39 15.20
CA MET A 1 -1.61 2.64 15.05
C MET A 1 -0.69 2.83 16.25
N LEU A 2 0.60 3.12 16.05
CA LEU A 2 1.51 3.49 17.14
C LEU A 2 1.41 5.00 17.40
N ARG A 3 1.02 5.38 18.63
CA ARG A 3 1.13 6.75 19.15
C ARG A 3 2.49 6.90 19.84
N LEU A 4 3.31 7.83 19.37
CA LEU A 4 4.55 8.24 20.05
C LEU A 4 4.38 9.65 20.59
N CYS A 5 4.40 9.77 21.93
CA CYS A 5 4.48 11.02 22.65
C CYS A 5 5.94 11.15 23.13
N ALA A 6 6.71 12.09 22.58
CA ALA A 6 8.10 12.28 22.94
C ALA A 6 8.27 13.56 23.79
N ARG A 7 8.83 13.40 25.00
CA ARG A 7 9.47 14.49 25.75
C ARG A 7 10.95 14.57 25.36
N SER A 8 11.37 15.80 25.07
CA SER A 8 12.73 16.33 24.90
C SER A 8 13.84 15.62 25.70
N MET A 9 15.00 15.39 25.08
CA MET A 9 16.30 15.81 25.64
C MET A 9 17.53 15.66 24.71
N ASN A 10 18.26 16.78 24.64
CA ASN A 10 19.71 17.06 24.53
C ASN A 10 20.70 16.29 23.61
N ARG A 11 21.40 17.12 22.82
CA ARG A 11 22.62 16.89 22.03
C ARG A 11 23.85 16.61 22.91
N ASN A 12 24.71 15.66 22.51
CA ASN A 12 26.15 15.89 22.33
C ASN A 12 26.96 14.68 21.80
N LEU A 13 27.88 15.03 20.89
CA LEU A 13 29.20 14.43 20.57
C LEU A 13 29.29 13.06 19.85
N PHE A 14 29.63 13.10 18.55
CA PHE A 14 30.27 11.98 17.83
C PHE A 14 31.58 12.46 17.19
N LEU A 15 32.68 11.77 17.54
CA LEU A 15 33.98 11.85 16.87
C LEU A 15 34.08 10.65 15.93
N VAL A 16 34.15 10.88 14.61
CA VAL A 16 34.27 9.81 13.60
C VAL A 16 35.60 9.95 12.88
N THR A 17 36.43 8.91 12.95
CA THR A 17 37.65 8.78 12.15
C THR A 17 37.28 8.28 10.75
N ARG A 18 37.59 9.08 9.73
CA ARG A 18 37.25 8.87 8.32
C ARG A 18 38.35 8.04 7.64
N LEU A 19 38.01 6.90 7.04
CA LEU A 19 38.86 6.25 6.03
C LEU A 19 38.30 6.55 4.63
N TYR A 20 39.21 6.99 3.77
CA TYR A 20 38.94 7.59 2.47
C TYR A 20 38.38 6.60 1.45
N SER A 21 37.26 6.96 0.82
CA SER A 21 36.89 6.49 -0.52
C SER A 21 36.75 7.71 -1.44
N THR A 22 37.20 7.56 -2.67
CA THR A 22 37.33 8.60 -3.70
C THR A 22 35.97 9.22 -4.06
N PRO A 23 35.86 10.57 -4.18
CA PRO A 23 34.58 11.20 -4.46
C PRO A 23 34.26 11.13 -5.96
N ALA A 24 33.10 10.54 -6.28
CA ALA A 24 32.41 10.82 -7.54
C ALA A 24 32.04 12.32 -7.58
N ALA A 25 32.12 12.92 -8.77
CA ALA A 25 31.99 14.35 -9.01
C ALA A 25 30.79 14.99 -8.26
N ALA A 26 31.10 15.91 -7.35
CA ALA A 26 30.14 16.61 -6.51
C ALA A 26 29.30 17.59 -7.34
N THR A 27 28.00 17.35 -7.43
CA THR A 27 27.02 18.33 -7.90
C THR A 27 26.85 19.45 -6.86
N LYS A 28 26.98 20.70 -7.31
CA LYS A 28 26.74 21.93 -6.53
C LYS A 28 25.34 21.88 -5.87
N TYR A 29 25.31 22.01 -4.54
CA TYR A 29 24.15 22.04 -3.64
C TYR A 29 23.45 20.68 -3.37
N GLN A 30 24.10 19.79 -2.61
CA GLN A 30 23.36 18.73 -1.90
C GLN A 30 22.68 19.34 -0.67
N LEU A 31 21.35 19.39 -0.66
CA LEU A 31 20.57 19.72 0.54
C LEU A 31 20.86 18.70 1.64
N THR A 32 20.99 19.16 2.88
CA THR A 32 21.10 18.25 4.03
C THR A 32 19.73 17.60 4.33
N PRO A 33 19.68 16.44 5.01
CA PRO A 33 18.41 15.88 5.49
C PRO A 33 17.60 16.89 6.31
N GLU A 34 18.25 17.67 7.18
CA GLU A 34 17.61 18.69 8.01
C GLU A 34 16.97 19.81 7.18
N ASP A 35 17.62 20.24 6.09
CA ASP A 35 17.05 21.23 5.17
C ASP A 35 15.76 20.71 4.51
N ILE A 36 15.72 19.41 4.20
CA ILE A 36 14.56 18.76 3.56
C ILE A 36 13.42 18.63 4.57
N PHE A 37 13.69 18.11 5.78
CA PHE A 37 12.69 17.97 6.83
C PHE A 37 12.10 19.32 7.22
N LYS A 38 12.95 20.35 7.40
CA LYS A 38 12.50 21.70 7.71
C LYS A 38 11.64 22.29 6.60
N ARG A 39 11.98 22.03 5.33
CA ARG A 39 11.19 22.51 4.20
C ARG A 39 9.79 21.88 4.21
N GLU A 40 9.69 20.58 4.44
CA GLU A 40 8.40 19.90 4.56
C GLU A 40 7.62 20.39 5.79
N ASP A 41 8.27 20.54 6.95
CA ASP A 41 7.66 21.11 8.16
C ASP A 41 7.12 22.54 7.93
N THR A 42 7.82 23.36 7.14
CA THR A 42 7.41 24.75 6.90
C THR A 42 6.24 24.85 5.92
N TYR A 43 6.22 24.03 4.86
CA TYR A 43 5.31 24.22 3.73
C TYR A 43 4.27 23.11 3.56
N GLY A 44 4.45 21.95 4.20
CA GLY A 44 3.57 20.79 4.14
C GLY A 44 2.54 20.80 5.26
N ALA A 45 1.41 20.13 5.04
CA ALA A 45 0.45 19.84 6.11
C ALA A 45 1.03 18.77 7.06
N HIS A 46 0.80 18.93 8.37
CA HIS A 46 1.34 18.04 9.41
C HIS A 46 0.44 16.83 9.68
N ASN A 47 0.02 16.14 8.61
CA ASN A 47 -0.90 15.00 8.68
C ASN A 47 -0.18 13.63 8.62
N TYR A 48 1.15 13.62 8.65
CA TYR A 48 1.99 12.43 8.76
C TYR A 48 3.09 12.65 9.80
N HIS A 49 3.64 11.55 10.31
CA HIS A 49 4.85 11.55 11.15
C HIS A 49 5.91 10.63 10.53
N PRO A 50 6.65 11.10 9.50
CA PRO A 50 7.60 10.28 8.75
C PRO A 50 8.78 9.81 9.62
N LEU A 51 9.41 8.69 9.25
CA LEU A 51 10.74 8.35 9.76
C LEU A 51 11.76 9.38 9.24
N PRO A 52 12.77 9.77 10.03
CA PRO A 52 13.72 10.83 9.66
C PRO A 52 14.76 10.33 8.63
N ALA A 53 14.31 10.02 7.42
CA ALA A 53 15.13 9.57 6.30
C ALA A 53 14.66 10.25 5.00
N ALA A 54 15.50 11.13 4.44
CA ALA A 54 15.23 11.83 3.18
C ALA A 54 15.66 10.97 1.98
N LEU A 55 14.77 10.09 1.51
CA LEU A 55 15.01 9.21 0.36
C LEU A 55 15.11 9.99 -0.96
N ALA A 56 16.05 9.62 -1.82
CA ALA A 56 16.38 10.35 -3.06
C ALA A 56 16.56 9.45 -4.30
N LYS A 57 16.77 8.14 -4.12
CA LYS A 57 16.87 7.17 -5.21
C LYS A 57 16.21 5.85 -4.79
N GLY A 58 15.54 5.17 -5.72
CA GLY A 58 15.05 3.80 -5.56
C GLY A 58 15.47 2.92 -6.74
N GLU A 59 15.78 1.65 -6.48
CA GLU A 59 16.13 0.65 -7.51
C GLU A 59 15.85 -0.76 -6.98
N GLY A 60 14.88 -1.45 -7.57
CA GLY A 60 14.48 -2.78 -7.12
C GLY A 60 14.01 -2.78 -5.66
N VAL A 61 14.68 -3.55 -4.81
CA VAL A 61 14.38 -3.64 -3.37
C VAL A 61 15.09 -2.57 -2.52
N PHE A 62 15.92 -1.73 -3.13
CA PHE A 62 16.76 -0.76 -2.42
C PHE A 62 16.30 0.68 -2.62
N VAL A 63 16.54 1.49 -1.59
CA VAL A 63 16.46 2.95 -1.64
C VAL A 63 17.72 3.58 -1.06
N TRP A 64 18.04 4.80 -1.48
CA TRP A 64 19.16 5.60 -0.96
C TRP A 64 18.65 6.95 -0.49
N ASP A 65 19.15 7.41 0.66
CA ASP A 65 18.91 8.79 1.10
C ASP A 65 19.85 9.80 0.43
N VAL A 66 19.62 11.09 0.68
CA VAL A 66 20.44 12.19 0.13
C VAL A 66 21.90 12.16 0.58
N THR A 67 22.23 11.41 1.63
CA THR A 67 23.62 11.22 2.09
C THR A 67 24.31 10.06 1.35
N GLY A 68 23.54 9.28 0.57
CA GLY A 68 24.00 8.10 -0.15
C GLY A 68 23.90 6.81 0.66
N LYS A 69 23.34 6.84 1.88
CA LYS A 69 23.15 5.61 2.67
C LYS A 69 22.05 4.76 2.02
N ARG A 70 22.35 3.47 1.83
CA ARG A 70 21.47 2.49 1.18
C ARG A 70 20.65 1.72 2.23
N TYR A 71 19.40 1.45 1.91
CA TYR A 71 18.44 0.69 2.72
C TYR A 71 17.73 -0.35 1.87
N PHE A 72 17.38 -1.49 2.48
CA PHE A 72 16.27 -2.29 1.95
C PHE A 72 14.96 -1.59 2.28
N ASP A 73 14.07 -1.46 1.29
CA ASP A 73 12.71 -0.96 1.53
C ASP A 73 11.78 -2.12 1.89
N PHE A 74 11.53 -2.28 3.18
CA PHE A 74 10.58 -3.28 3.72
C PHE A 74 9.14 -2.76 3.81
N LEU A 75 8.87 -1.51 3.45
CA LEU A 75 7.52 -0.95 3.40
C LEU A 75 6.91 -1.07 2.00
N ALA A 76 7.73 -0.89 0.96
CA ALA A 76 7.33 -0.90 -0.45
C ALA A 76 6.10 0.00 -0.72
N ALA A 77 6.09 1.18 -0.08
CA ALA A 77 4.98 2.13 -0.04
C ALA A 77 3.62 1.44 0.24
N TYR A 78 3.55 0.66 1.32
CA TYR A 78 2.36 -0.08 1.74
C TYR A 78 1.85 -1.10 0.70
N SER A 79 2.79 -1.82 0.05
CA SER A 79 2.57 -2.77 -1.05
C SER A 79 2.15 -2.15 -2.38
N ALA A 80 2.58 -0.92 -2.67
CA ALA A 80 2.44 -0.33 -4.01
C ALA A 80 3.61 -0.65 -4.94
N VAL A 81 4.78 -0.96 -4.39
CA VAL A 81 6.01 -1.19 -5.17
C VAL A 81 6.33 -2.69 -5.21
N ASN A 82 5.35 -3.53 -5.57
CA ASN A 82 5.55 -4.99 -5.62
C ASN A 82 6.63 -5.38 -6.65
N GLN A 83 6.66 -4.68 -7.79
CA GLN A 83 7.59 -4.90 -8.90
C GLN A 83 8.99 -4.30 -8.64
N GLY A 84 9.21 -3.66 -7.50
CA GLY A 84 10.46 -2.97 -7.18
C GLY A 84 10.52 -1.53 -7.71
N HIS A 85 11.31 -0.70 -7.03
CA HIS A 85 11.48 0.71 -7.35
C HIS A 85 12.05 0.90 -8.74
N CYS A 86 11.46 1.82 -9.50
CA CYS A 86 11.91 2.22 -10.84
C CYS A 86 12.09 1.04 -11.80
N HIS A 87 11.19 0.05 -11.76
CA HIS A 87 11.26 -1.12 -12.64
C HIS A 87 11.39 -0.69 -14.12
N PRO A 88 12.46 -1.10 -14.83
CA PRO A 88 12.85 -0.49 -16.10
C PRO A 88 11.78 -0.60 -17.19
N ARG A 89 11.07 -1.72 -17.25
CA ARG A 89 9.97 -1.92 -18.22
C ARG A 89 8.79 -0.97 -17.96
N ILE A 90 8.44 -0.73 -16.69
CA ILE A 90 7.29 0.10 -16.31
C ILE A 90 7.64 1.58 -16.53
N VAL A 91 8.84 1.99 -16.12
CA VAL A 91 9.33 3.36 -16.34
C VAL A 91 9.42 3.67 -17.84
N LYS A 92 9.99 2.77 -18.65
CA LYS A 92 10.05 2.95 -20.10
C LYS A 92 8.64 3.10 -20.70
N THR A 93 7.69 2.27 -20.27
CA THR A 93 6.30 2.36 -20.74
C THR A 93 5.66 3.70 -20.41
N LEU A 94 5.89 4.21 -19.19
CA LEU A 94 5.41 5.54 -18.80
C LEU A 94 6.01 6.63 -19.71
N GLN A 95 7.32 6.58 -19.96
CA GLN A 95 8.00 7.55 -20.83
C GLN A 95 7.47 7.50 -22.25
N ASP A 96 7.43 6.30 -22.86
CA ASP A 96 6.96 6.11 -24.23
C ASP A 96 5.51 6.59 -24.41
N GLN A 97 4.60 6.21 -23.50
CA GLN A 97 3.19 6.60 -23.62
C GLN A 97 2.99 8.11 -23.37
N ALA A 98 3.81 8.73 -22.53
CA ALA A 98 3.74 10.17 -22.26
C ALA A 98 4.12 11.03 -23.48
N GLU A 99 4.94 10.51 -24.40
CA GLU A 99 5.27 11.15 -25.67
C GLU A 99 4.16 11.00 -26.74
N ILE A 100 3.19 10.10 -26.50
CA ILE A 100 2.09 9.81 -27.43
C ILE A 100 0.81 10.53 -27.00
N LEU A 101 0.24 10.15 -25.85
CA LEU A 101 -1.03 10.68 -25.37
C LEU A 101 -1.23 10.35 -23.88
N THR A 102 -1.55 11.36 -23.08
CA THR A 102 -1.65 11.20 -21.62
C THR A 102 -3.08 11.24 -21.09
N LEU A 103 -3.95 12.13 -21.61
CA LEU A 103 -5.29 12.35 -21.09
C LEU A 103 -6.26 12.81 -22.18
N THR A 104 -7.43 12.18 -22.23
CA THR A 104 -8.52 12.54 -23.15
C THR A 104 -9.83 12.86 -22.45
N SER A 105 -9.86 12.80 -21.11
CA SER A 105 -11.08 12.56 -20.31
C SER A 105 -11.81 11.27 -20.75
N ARG A 106 -13.01 11.05 -20.22
CA ARG A 106 -13.94 9.99 -20.66
C ARG A 106 -14.95 10.47 -21.72
N ALA A 107 -14.87 11.72 -22.15
CA ALA A 107 -15.70 12.27 -23.22
C ALA A 107 -15.28 11.78 -24.62
N PHE A 108 -14.01 11.42 -24.78
CA PHE A 108 -13.47 10.81 -26.00
C PHE A 108 -12.93 9.42 -25.69
N TYR A 109 -13.04 8.53 -26.67
CA TYR A 109 -12.30 7.28 -26.63
C TYR A 109 -10.80 7.55 -26.78
N ASN A 110 -10.00 6.72 -26.13
CA ASN A 110 -8.59 6.54 -26.44
C ASN A 110 -8.37 5.06 -26.82
N ASP A 111 -7.28 4.79 -27.52
CA ASP A 111 -6.94 3.48 -28.07
C ASP A 111 -6.37 2.49 -27.04
N VAL A 112 -6.10 2.93 -25.81
CA VAL A 112 -5.49 2.11 -24.75
C VAL A 112 -6.49 1.58 -23.73
N LEU A 113 -7.52 2.36 -23.39
CA LEU A 113 -8.44 2.00 -22.32
C LEU A 113 -9.11 0.64 -22.56
N GLY A 114 -9.62 0.41 -23.78
CA GLY A 114 -10.23 -0.88 -24.14
C GLY A 114 -9.25 -2.06 -24.06
N GLU A 115 -7.97 -1.85 -24.41
CA GLU A 115 -6.92 -2.86 -24.27
C GLU A 115 -6.68 -3.21 -22.79
N PHE A 116 -6.68 -2.20 -21.90
CA PHE A 116 -6.53 -2.43 -20.47
C PHE A 116 -7.72 -3.17 -19.88
N GLU A 117 -8.94 -2.74 -20.23
CA GLU A 117 -10.19 -3.38 -19.82
C GLU A 117 -10.20 -4.85 -20.27
N GLU A 118 -9.89 -5.15 -21.54
CA GLU A 118 -9.81 -6.51 -22.07
C GLU A 118 -8.73 -7.35 -21.36
N PHE A 119 -7.53 -6.80 -21.20
CA PHE A 119 -6.42 -7.52 -20.59
C PHE A 119 -6.73 -7.90 -19.14
N ALA A 120 -7.19 -6.94 -18.33
CA ALA A 120 -7.46 -7.17 -16.92
C ALA A 120 -8.69 -8.06 -16.70
N THR A 121 -9.77 -7.86 -17.44
CA THR A 121 -10.97 -8.72 -17.33
C THR A 121 -10.66 -10.18 -17.63
N LYS A 122 -9.85 -10.46 -18.66
CA LYS A 122 -9.38 -11.82 -18.98
C LYS A 122 -8.46 -12.39 -17.90
N LEU A 123 -7.55 -11.57 -17.37
CA LEU A 123 -6.59 -12.01 -16.35
C LEU A 123 -7.28 -12.39 -15.03
N PHE A 124 -8.27 -11.61 -14.61
CA PHE A 124 -8.95 -11.79 -13.32
C PHE A 124 -10.30 -12.54 -13.42
N GLY A 125 -10.79 -12.79 -14.63
CA GLY A 125 -12.00 -13.57 -14.88
C GLY A 125 -13.30 -12.84 -14.49
N TYR A 126 -13.47 -11.61 -14.97
CA TYR A 126 -14.68 -10.78 -14.77
C TYR A 126 -15.17 -10.21 -16.10
N ASP A 127 -16.46 -9.86 -16.22
CA ASP A 127 -17.01 -9.32 -17.47
C ASP A 127 -16.59 -7.86 -17.76
N LYS A 128 -16.36 -7.07 -16.71
CA LYS A 128 -16.07 -5.63 -16.81
C LYS A 128 -15.04 -5.15 -15.80
N LEU A 129 -14.36 -4.08 -16.17
CA LEU A 129 -13.49 -3.29 -15.32
C LEU A 129 -13.92 -1.81 -15.39
N LEU A 130 -13.95 -1.14 -14.23
CA LEU A 130 -14.12 0.30 -14.14
C LEU A 130 -12.85 0.93 -13.53
N PRO A 131 -12.06 1.69 -14.31
CA PRO A 131 -10.81 2.26 -13.83
C PRO A 131 -11.03 3.58 -13.07
N MET A 132 -10.31 3.73 -11.97
CA MET A 132 -10.22 4.92 -11.12
C MET A 132 -8.73 5.23 -10.85
N ASN A 133 -8.41 6.16 -9.94
CA ASN A 133 -7.03 6.61 -9.72
C ASN A 133 -6.48 6.11 -8.38
N THR A 134 -7.28 6.18 -7.32
CA THR A 134 -6.86 5.84 -5.95
C THR A 134 -7.64 4.65 -5.40
N GLY A 135 -7.08 3.94 -4.40
CA GLY A 135 -7.77 2.84 -3.73
C GLY A 135 -9.12 3.26 -3.14
N VAL A 136 -9.19 4.45 -2.53
CA VAL A 136 -10.45 4.97 -1.95
C VAL A 136 -11.50 5.27 -3.01
N GLU A 137 -11.12 5.78 -4.19
CA GLU A 137 -12.06 5.91 -5.31
C GLU A 137 -12.58 4.54 -5.78
N GLY A 138 -11.74 3.51 -5.74
CA GLY A 138 -12.14 2.12 -6.00
C GLY A 138 -13.17 1.64 -4.98
N GLY A 139 -12.91 1.83 -3.69
CA GLY A 139 -13.86 1.49 -2.61
C GLY A 139 -15.18 2.26 -2.69
N GLU A 140 -15.14 3.57 -2.97
CA GLU A 140 -16.34 4.40 -3.19
C GLU A 140 -17.16 3.86 -4.37
N THR A 141 -16.47 3.49 -5.46
CA THR A 141 -17.08 2.93 -6.66
C THR A 141 -17.73 1.58 -6.37
N ALA A 142 -17.06 0.69 -5.65
CA ALA A 142 -17.60 -0.60 -5.24
C ALA A 142 -18.85 -0.42 -4.35
N CYS A 143 -18.83 0.52 -3.40
CA CYS A 143 -19.99 0.85 -2.57
C CYS A 143 -21.17 1.35 -3.41
N LYS A 144 -20.92 2.22 -4.39
CA LYS A 144 -21.95 2.73 -5.32
C LYS A 144 -22.53 1.60 -6.18
N LEU A 145 -21.69 0.72 -6.72
CA LEU A 145 -22.11 -0.43 -7.51
C LEU A 145 -22.97 -1.39 -6.68
N ALA A 146 -22.53 -1.77 -5.49
CA ALA A 146 -23.26 -2.68 -4.61
C ALA A 146 -24.62 -2.10 -4.18
N ARG A 147 -24.68 -0.82 -3.80
CA ARG A 147 -25.96 -0.14 -3.48
C ARG A 147 -26.89 -0.11 -4.69
N LYS A 148 -26.36 0.24 -5.87
CA LYS A 148 -27.16 0.36 -7.08
C LYS A 148 -27.71 -0.99 -7.53
N TRP A 149 -26.89 -2.05 -7.52
CA TRP A 149 -27.34 -3.43 -7.70
C TRP A 149 -28.38 -3.82 -6.65
N GLY A 150 -28.14 -3.49 -5.38
CA GLY A 150 -29.06 -3.78 -4.29
C GLY A 150 -30.46 -3.21 -4.52
N TYR A 151 -30.55 -1.98 -5.03
CA TYR A 151 -31.83 -1.35 -5.36
C TYR A 151 -32.47 -1.88 -6.63
N HIS A 152 -31.70 -2.05 -7.71
CA HIS A 152 -32.27 -2.38 -9.02
C HIS A 152 -32.47 -3.87 -9.25
N VAL A 153 -31.66 -4.71 -8.63
CA VAL A 153 -31.64 -6.16 -8.88
C VAL A 153 -32.15 -6.93 -7.66
N LYS A 154 -31.57 -6.70 -6.48
CA LYS A 154 -32.03 -7.34 -5.23
C LYS A 154 -33.36 -6.80 -4.73
N GLY A 155 -33.80 -5.63 -5.22
CA GLY A 155 -35.09 -5.02 -4.85
C GLY A 155 -35.12 -4.42 -3.44
N ILE A 156 -33.96 -4.06 -2.89
CA ILE A 156 -33.88 -3.35 -1.60
C ILE A 156 -34.65 -2.02 -1.74
N PRO A 157 -35.52 -1.65 -0.78
CA PRO A 157 -36.20 -0.36 -0.83
C PRO A 157 -35.22 0.83 -0.88
N ALA A 158 -35.63 1.90 -1.53
CA ALA A 158 -34.81 3.09 -1.70
C ALA A 158 -34.24 3.58 -0.35
N ASN A 159 -32.93 3.87 -0.33
CA ASN A 159 -32.18 4.32 0.86
C ASN A 159 -32.19 3.34 2.05
N LYS A 160 -32.50 2.06 1.83
CA LYS A 160 -32.45 1.01 2.87
C LYS A 160 -31.28 0.04 2.70
N ALA A 161 -30.42 0.23 1.69
CA ALA A 161 -29.23 -0.61 1.53
C ALA A 161 -28.22 -0.34 2.65
N LYS A 162 -27.66 -1.42 3.17
CA LYS A 162 -26.57 -1.43 4.14
C LYS A 162 -25.35 -2.08 3.50
N ILE A 163 -24.16 -1.56 3.79
CA ILE A 163 -22.89 -2.20 3.46
C ILE A 163 -22.19 -2.49 4.78
N VAL A 164 -21.73 -3.73 4.92
CA VAL A 164 -21.10 -4.22 6.13
C VAL A 164 -19.59 -4.16 5.96
N PHE A 165 -18.89 -3.67 6.98
CA PHE A 165 -17.43 -3.63 7.09
C PHE A 165 -17.01 -4.37 8.35
N ALA A 166 -15.87 -5.05 8.30
CA ALA A 166 -15.25 -5.55 9.52
C ALA A 166 -14.71 -4.38 10.37
N GLU A 167 -14.70 -4.53 11.69
CA GLU A 167 -13.94 -3.65 12.58
C GLU A 167 -12.46 -3.60 12.18
N GLU A 168 -11.77 -2.50 12.49
CA GLU A 168 -10.38 -2.24 12.07
C GLU A 168 -10.12 -2.24 10.56
N ASN A 169 -11.18 -2.13 9.74
CA ASN A 169 -11.02 -1.95 8.29
C ASN A 169 -10.28 -0.64 7.95
N PHE A 170 -9.65 -0.63 6.78
CA PHE A 170 -9.10 0.58 6.18
C PHE A 170 -9.21 0.49 4.66
N TRP A 171 -9.99 1.40 4.07
CA TRP A 171 -10.13 1.51 2.61
C TRP A 171 -9.98 2.94 2.09
N GLY A 172 -9.72 3.91 2.98
CA GLY A 172 -9.47 5.30 2.59
C GLY A 172 -9.73 6.34 3.67
N ARG A 173 -9.81 7.61 3.25
CA ARG A 173 -10.02 8.78 4.12
C ARG A 173 -11.11 9.74 3.60
N THR A 174 -11.98 9.30 2.69
CA THR A 174 -13.17 10.07 2.30
C THR A 174 -14.19 10.06 3.43
N LEU A 175 -15.21 10.92 3.35
CA LEU A 175 -16.31 10.92 4.33
C LEU A 175 -17.00 9.55 4.41
N ALA A 176 -17.17 8.81 3.31
CA ALA A 176 -17.73 7.47 3.37
C ALA A 176 -16.79 6.49 4.09
N ALA A 177 -15.49 6.52 3.79
CA ALA A 177 -14.50 5.65 4.44
C ALA A 177 -14.43 5.86 5.94
N VAL A 178 -14.37 7.11 6.39
CA VAL A 178 -14.34 7.41 7.83
C VAL A 178 -15.67 7.12 8.50
N SER A 179 -16.80 7.15 7.77
CA SER A 179 -18.12 6.76 8.30
C SER A 179 -18.26 5.27 8.58
N SER A 180 -17.39 4.44 7.98
CA SER A 180 -17.29 3.00 8.21
C SER A 180 -16.05 2.61 9.01
N SER A 181 -15.35 3.57 9.64
CA SER A 181 -14.13 3.31 10.42
C SER A 181 -14.47 3.02 11.88
N SER A 182 -13.77 2.06 12.48
CA SER A 182 -13.75 1.88 13.95
C SER A 182 -12.54 2.55 14.62
N ASP A 183 -11.67 3.22 13.85
CA ASP A 183 -10.48 3.92 14.34
C ASP A 183 -10.77 5.41 14.60
N PRO A 184 -10.76 5.88 15.86
CA PRO A 184 -11.03 7.27 16.22
C PRO A 184 -10.09 8.28 15.57
N ASP A 185 -8.82 7.91 15.33
CA ASP A 185 -7.85 8.80 14.69
C ASP A 185 -8.17 8.98 13.19
N CYS A 186 -9.00 8.10 12.62
CA CYS A 186 -9.47 8.21 11.24
C CYS A 186 -10.79 8.99 11.10
N TYR A 187 -11.73 8.91 12.06
CA TYR A 187 -13.07 9.53 11.92
C TYR A 187 -13.34 10.73 12.84
N GLY A 188 -12.51 10.97 13.86
CA GLY A 188 -12.72 12.01 14.86
C GLY A 188 -13.00 13.38 14.23
N GLU A 189 -14.02 14.07 14.72
CA GLU A 189 -14.37 15.45 14.35
C GLU A 189 -14.73 15.68 12.86
N TYR A 190 -15.02 14.63 12.09
CA TYR A 190 -15.47 14.74 10.68
C TYR A 190 -16.98 14.58 10.45
N GLY A 191 -17.78 14.50 11.52
CA GLY A 191 -19.22 14.30 11.42
C GLY A 191 -19.98 15.46 10.73
N PRO A 192 -21.22 15.23 10.25
CA PRO A 192 -22.00 14.00 10.37
C PRO A 192 -21.58 12.90 9.38
N PHE A 193 -21.72 11.64 9.81
CA PHE A 193 -21.30 10.47 9.03
C PHE A 193 -22.38 9.98 8.07
N MET A 194 -21.93 9.32 6.99
CA MET A 194 -22.78 8.70 5.99
C MET A 194 -23.54 7.51 6.57
N PRO A 195 -24.89 7.46 6.46
CA PRO A 195 -25.67 6.33 6.93
C PRO A 195 -25.53 5.11 5.99
N GLY A 196 -26.01 3.96 6.47
CA GLY A 196 -26.05 2.71 5.68
C GLY A 196 -24.71 1.99 5.60
N PHE A 197 -23.82 2.22 6.58
CA PHE A 197 -22.64 1.42 6.86
C PHE A 197 -22.78 0.77 8.24
N GLU A 198 -22.42 -0.51 8.34
CA GLU A 198 -22.47 -1.27 9.59
C GLU A 198 -21.11 -1.92 9.86
N LEU A 199 -20.68 -1.89 11.12
CA LEU A 199 -19.48 -2.56 11.58
C LEU A 199 -19.85 -3.91 12.18
N ILE A 200 -19.11 -4.94 11.77
CA ILE A 200 -19.20 -6.30 12.35
C ILE A 200 -17.83 -6.73 12.84
N SER A 201 -17.80 -7.66 13.79
CA SER A 201 -16.54 -8.28 14.19
C SER A 201 -15.96 -9.13 13.06
N TYR A 202 -14.63 -9.26 13.04
CA TYR A 202 -13.96 -10.14 12.08
C TYR A 202 -14.47 -11.58 12.15
N ASN A 203 -14.57 -12.23 10.99
CA ASN A 203 -14.95 -13.63 10.83
C ASN A 203 -16.38 -13.99 11.28
N ASP A 204 -17.28 -13.00 11.33
CA ASP A 204 -18.73 -13.25 11.47
C ASP A 204 -19.35 -13.60 10.11
N LEU A 205 -19.29 -14.88 9.74
CA LEU A 205 -19.86 -15.38 8.50
C LEU A 205 -21.40 -15.30 8.48
N GLY A 206 -22.06 -15.33 9.64
CA GLY A 206 -23.52 -15.22 9.73
C GLY A 206 -24.01 -13.81 9.37
N ALA A 207 -23.19 -12.80 9.61
CA ALA A 207 -23.45 -11.43 9.17
C ALA A 207 -23.19 -11.21 7.66
N LEU A 208 -22.57 -12.17 6.96
CA LEU A 208 -22.14 -12.07 5.57
C LEU A 208 -23.04 -12.90 4.62
N GLU A 209 -24.30 -12.52 4.47
CA GLU A 209 -25.25 -13.15 3.51
C GLU A 209 -25.64 -12.16 2.37
N VAL A 210 -24.64 -11.62 1.67
CA VAL A 210 -24.78 -10.55 0.66
C VAL A 210 -23.66 -10.60 -0.39
N LEU A 211 -23.68 -9.66 -1.38
CA LEU A 211 -22.56 -9.45 -2.31
C LEU A 211 -21.24 -9.29 -1.56
N PHE A 212 -20.24 -10.04 -1.99
CA PHE A 212 -18.90 -10.00 -1.41
C PHE A 212 -17.98 -9.09 -2.23
N ILE A 213 -17.55 -7.98 -1.62
CA ILE A 213 -16.52 -7.09 -2.15
C ILE A 213 -15.19 -7.47 -1.50
N ALA A 214 -14.21 -7.91 -2.30
CA ALA A 214 -12.84 -8.09 -1.83
C ALA A 214 -12.03 -6.81 -2.12
N ASP A 215 -11.62 -6.12 -1.05
CA ASP A 215 -10.61 -5.06 -1.14
C ASP A 215 -9.21 -5.70 -1.22
N GLU A 216 -8.72 -5.82 -2.45
CA GLU A 216 -7.40 -6.38 -2.77
C GLU A 216 -6.39 -5.28 -3.11
N VAL A 217 -6.67 -4.01 -2.73
CA VAL A 217 -5.78 -2.87 -2.99
C VAL A 217 -4.41 -3.09 -2.36
N GLN A 218 -4.34 -3.67 -1.15
CA GLN A 218 -3.07 -3.98 -0.47
C GLN A 218 -2.64 -5.44 -0.61
N THR A 219 -3.59 -6.37 -0.54
CA THR A 219 -3.31 -7.82 -0.41
C THR A 219 -3.11 -8.52 -1.74
N GLY A 220 -3.63 -7.94 -2.82
CA GLY A 220 -3.61 -8.54 -4.14
C GLY A 220 -2.28 -8.37 -4.86
N LEU A 221 -2.30 -8.71 -6.14
CA LEU A 221 -1.22 -8.52 -7.09
C LEU A 221 0.09 -9.19 -6.64
N GLY A 222 -0.01 -10.46 -6.23
CA GLY A 222 1.14 -11.29 -5.87
C GLY A 222 1.64 -11.13 -4.44
N ARG A 223 1.25 -10.08 -3.72
CA ARG A 223 1.81 -9.70 -2.41
C ARG A 223 1.74 -10.84 -1.38
N THR A 224 0.62 -11.55 -1.33
CA THR A 224 0.36 -12.62 -0.35
C THR A 224 0.76 -14.01 -0.85
N GLY A 225 1.45 -14.12 -1.99
CA GLY A 225 1.88 -15.40 -2.57
C GLY A 225 0.89 -16.02 -3.58
N ARG A 226 -0.20 -15.31 -3.86
CA ARG A 226 -1.18 -15.63 -4.92
C ARG A 226 -1.49 -14.36 -5.71
N ARG A 227 -2.13 -14.49 -6.87
CA ARG A 227 -2.50 -13.32 -7.68
C ARG A 227 -3.42 -12.41 -6.90
N LEU A 228 -4.52 -12.94 -6.36
CA LEU A 228 -5.35 -12.28 -5.34
C LEU A 228 -5.22 -13.04 -4.02
N CYS A 229 -5.36 -12.35 -2.89
CA CYS A 229 -5.33 -13.00 -1.58
C CYS A 229 -6.51 -13.98 -1.41
N VAL A 230 -7.68 -13.65 -1.95
CA VAL A 230 -8.87 -14.53 -1.94
C VAL A 230 -8.64 -15.87 -2.65
N ASP A 231 -7.67 -15.96 -3.56
CA ASP A 231 -7.32 -17.21 -4.25
C ASP A 231 -6.80 -18.29 -3.28
N HIS A 232 -6.28 -17.90 -2.10
CA HIS A 232 -5.91 -18.86 -1.06
C HIS A 232 -7.10 -19.68 -0.55
N GLU A 233 -8.30 -19.10 -0.60
CA GLU A 233 -9.54 -19.71 -0.10
C GLU A 233 -10.40 -20.25 -1.26
N ASN A 234 -9.92 -20.19 -2.51
CA ASN A 234 -10.66 -20.53 -3.73
C ASN A 234 -12.01 -19.80 -3.86
N VAL A 235 -12.06 -18.53 -3.43
CA VAL A 235 -13.24 -17.69 -3.51
C VAL A 235 -13.11 -16.73 -4.68
N ARG A 236 -14.16 -16.62 -5.50
CA ARG A 236 -14.31 -15.54 -6.49
C ARG A 236 -15.29 -14.50 -5.93
N PRO A 237 -14.82 -13.29 -5.56
CA PRO A 237 -15.70 -12.21 -5.08
C PRO A 237 -16.63 -11.70 -6.18
N ASP A 238 -17.77 -11.12 -5.78
CA ASP A 238 -18.68 -10.46 -6.73
C ASP A 238 -18.09 -9.15 -7.26
N LEU A 239 -17.33 -8.45 -6.41
CA LEU A 239 -16.54 -7.29 -6.79
C LEU A 239 -15.12 -7.43 -6.23
N VAL A 240 -14.12 -7.06 -7.03
CA VAL A 240 -12.73 -6.91 -6.57
C VAL A 240 -12.28 -5.48 -6.76
N VAL A 241 -11.69 -4.89 -5.72
CA VAL A 241 -11.04 -3.57 -5.80
C VAL A 241 -9.53 -3.77 -5.85
N LEU A 242 -8.89 -3.21 -6.88
CA LEU A 242 -7.44 -3.21 -7.06
C LEU A 242 -6.90 -1.78 -7.04
N GLY A 243 -5.64 -1.62 -6.66
CA GLY A 243 -4.91 -0.35 -6.70
C GLY A 243 -3.43 -0.56 -6.45
N LYS A 244 -2.74 0.47 -5.95
CA LYS A 244 -1.34 0.38 -5.49
C LYS A 244 -0.41 -0.29 -6.52
N ALA A 245 -0.07 -1.58 -6.32
CA ALA A 245 0.80 -2.34 -7.20
C ALA A 245 0.25 -2.55 -8.61
N LEU A 246 -1.02 -2.18 -8.87
CA LEU A 246 -1.64 -2.22 -10.19
C LEU A 246 -0.83 -1.43 -11.23
N SER A 247 -0.05 -0.43 -10.79
CA SER A 247 0.85 0.38 -11.62
C SER A 247 2.33 0.25 -11.22
N GLY A 248 2.66 -0.66 -10.31
CA GLY A 248 3.99 -0.78 -9.72
C GLY A 248 4.47 0.45 -8.96
N GLY A 249 3.55 1.28 -8.45
CA GLY A 249 3.88 2.48 -7.70
C GLY A 249 4.35 3.65 -8.57
N VAL A 250 4.25 3.53 -9.89
CA VAL A 250 4.71 4.54 -10.85
C VAL A 250 3.64 5.58 -11.17
N TYR A 251 2.36 5.19 -11.15
CA TYR A 251 1.23 6.06 -11.49
C TYR A 251 -0.02 5.72 -10.65
N PRO A 252 -0.82 6.67 -10.16
CA PRO A 252 -2.05 6.32 -9.43
C PRO A 252 -3.08 5.68 -10.38
N VAL A 253 -3.30 4.37 -10.20
CA VAL A 253 -4.34 3.60 -10.90
C VAL A 253 -5.02 2.69 -9.90
N SER A 254 -6.35 2.66 -9.93
CA SER A 254 -7.18 1.66 -9.27
C SER A 254 -8.23 1.13 -10.22
N ALA A 255 -8.84 0.00 -9.88
CA ALA A 255 -9.85 -0.62 -10.70
C ALA A 255 -10.88 -1.35 -9.82
N VAL A 256 -12.13 -1.36 -10.26
CA VAL A 256 -13.16 -2.26 -9.74
C VAL A 256 -13.52 -3.24 -10.83
N LEU A 257 -13.45 -4.54 -10.55
CA LEU A 257 -13.87 -5.61 -11.45
C LEU A 257 -15.13 -6.28 -10.91
N CYS A 258 -16.12 -6.49 -11.77
CA CYS A 258 -17.32 -7.26 -11.48
C CYS A 258 -18.05 -7.68 -12.75
N ASP A 259 -19.03 -8.56 -12.62
CA ASP A 259 -19.82 -9.09 -13.74
C ASP A 259 -20.90 -8.10 -14.21
N ASP A 260 -21.43 -8.36 -15.40
CA ASP A 260 -22.35 -7.45 -16.10
C ASP A 260 -23.60 -7.11 -15.29
N GLU A 261 -24.12 -8.07 -14.53
CA GLU A 261 -25.28 -7.88 -13.65
C GLU A 261 -25.08 -6.74 -12.64
N VAL A 262 -23.85 -6.58 -12.13
CA VAL A 262 -23.49 -5.53 -11.17
C VAL A 262 -23.02 -4.27 -11.90
N MET A 263 -22.05 -4.41 -12.81
CA MET A 263 -21.37 -3.27 -13.44
C MET A 263 -22.34 -2.43 -14.27
N LEU A 264 -23.19 -3.08 -15.07
CA LEU A 264 -24.09 -2.39 -16.00
C LEU A 264 -25.28 -1.73 -15.29
N THR A 265 -25.37 -1.83 -13.96
CA THR A 265 -26.33 -1.01 -13.21
C THR A 265 -26.00 0.47 -13.36
N ILE A 266 -24.71 0.86 -13.34
CA ILE A 266 -24.29 2.25 -13.61
C ILE A 266 -24.50 2.58 -15.09
N LYS A 267 -25.16 3.72 -15.35
CA LYS A 267 -25.45 4.22 -16.70
C LYS A 267 -24.62 5.47 -17.02
N PRO A 268 -24.46 5.83 -18.31
CA PRO A 268 -23.79 7.08 -18.71
C PRO A 268 -24.31 8.29 -17.90
N GLY A 269 -23.39 9.11 -17.40
CA GLY A 269 -23.68 10.29 -16.58
C GLY A 269 -23.84 10.07 -15.08
N GLN A 270 -23.84 8.83 -14.58
CA GLN A 270 -24.08 8.52 -13.15
C GLN A 270 -22.80 8.32 -12.31
N HIS A 271 -21.67 8.10 -12.97
CA HIS A 271 -20.36 7.91 -12.37
C HIS A 271 -19.29 8.43 -13.34
N GLY A 272 -18.19 8.98 -12.83
CA GLY A 272 -17.12 9.46 -13.68
C GLY A 272 -15.90 9.88 -12.88
N SER A 273 -14.78 9.95 -13.58
CA SER A 273 -13.52 10.52 -13.11
C SER A 273 -12.82 11.13 -14.31
N THR A 274 -12.20 12.30 -14.14
CA THR A 274 -11.46 12.97 -15.23
C THR A 274 -10.26 12.13 -15.68
N TYR A 275 -9.54 11.55 -14.72
CA TYR A 275 -8.31 10.78 -14.96
C TYR A 275 -8.53 9.27 -14.98
N GLY A 276 -9.65 8.77 -14.45
CA GLY A 276 -9.94 7.33 -14.45
C GLY A 276 -10.03 6.79 -15.87
N GLY A 277 -9.14 5.85 -16.22
CA GLY A 277 -9.06 5.27 -17.58
C GLY A 277 -8.27 6.11 -18.59
N ASN A 278 -7.40 7.02 -18.14
CA ASN A 278 -6.49 7.74 -19.03
C ASN A 278 -5.47 6.77 -19.68
N PRO A 279 -5.03 7.02 -20.93
CA PRO A 279 -4.18 6.10 -21.68
C PRO A 279 -2.80 5.86 -21.03
N LEU A 280 -2.23 6.86 -20.36
CA LEU A 280 -0.95 6.72 -19.66
C LEU A 280 -1.04 5.71 -18.51
N GLY A 281 -2.02 5.89 -17.62
CA GLY A 281 -2.27 4.97 -16.51
C GLY A 281 -2.61 3.56 -17.00
N CYS A 282 -3.40 3.43 -18.07
CA CYS A 282 -3.76 2.14 -18.65
C CYS A 282 -2.54 1.36 -19.18
N LYS A 283 -1.64 1.99 -19.95
CA LYS A 283 -0.41 1.32 -20.42
C LYS A 283 0.53 0.93 -19.30
N VAL A 284 0.69 1.82 -18.31
CA VAL A 284 1.48 1.53 -17.11
C VAL A 284 0.90 0.31 -16.38
N ALA A 285 -0.42 0.26 -16.19
CA ALA A 285 -1.08 -0.85 -15.50
C ALA A 285 -0.96 -2.18 -16.25
N ILE A 286 -1.17 -2.20 -17.57
CA ILE A 286 -0.95 -3.40 -18.40
C ILE A 286 0.48 -3.92 -18.22
N THR A 287 1.47 -3.04 -18.30
CA THR A 287 2.88 -3.44 -18.18
C THR A 287 3.22 -3.93 -16.77
N ALA A 288 2.71 -3.26 -15.75
CA ALA A 288 2.88 -3.64 -14.35
C ALA A 288 2.29 -5.03 -14.05
N LEU A 289 1.12 -5.36 -14.62
CA LEU A 289 0.51 -6.69 -14.53
C LEU A 289 1.31 -7.74 -15.30
N LYS A 290 1.78 -7.43 -16.52
CA LYS A 290 2.65 -8.34 -17.29
C LYS A 290 3.93 -8.68 -16.52
N VAL A 291 4.57 -7.69 -15.90
CA VAL A 291 5.76 -7.90 -15.06
C VAL A 291 5.46 -8.85 -13.91
N LEU A 292 4.33 -8.69 -13.21
CA LEU A 292 3.93 -9.59 -12.11
C LEU A 292 3.81 -11.04 -12.56
N GLU A 293 3.16 -11.28 -13.71
CA GLU A 293 2.91 -12.62 -14.25
C GLU A 293 4.16 -13.26 -14.87
N GLU A 294 4.87 -12.52 -15.73
CA GLU A 294 6.03 -13.03 -16.46
C GLU A 294 7.22 -13.32 -15.52
N GLU A 295 7.39 -12.51 -14.46
CA GLU A 295 8.46 -12.69 -13.47
C GLU A 295 8.04 -13.58 -12.29
N LYS A 296 6.84 -14.18 -12.34
CA LYS A 296 6.34 -15.14 -11.34
C LYS A 296 6.42 -14.59 -9.91
N MET A 297 6.02 -13.33 -9.75
CA MET A 297 6.19 -12.61 -8.49
C MET A 297 5.31 -13.17 -7.37
N ALA A 298 4.14 -13.72 -7.70
CA ALA A 298 3.28 -14.39 -6.73
C ALA A 298 3.97 -15.66 -6.18
N GLU A 299 4.52 -16.51 -7.04
CA GLU A 299 5.26 -17.71 -6.62
C GLU A 299 6.50 -17.35 -5.82
N HIS A 300 7.20 -16.28 -6.22
CA HIS A 300 8.36 -15.80 -5.48
C HIS A 300 7.98 -15.29 -4.09
N ALA A 301 6.89 -14.54 -3.96
CA ALA A 301 6.39 -14.07 -2.67
C ALA A 301 5.93 -15.23 -1.77
N ALA A 302 5.31 -16.27 -2.34
CA ALA A 302 4.97 -17.49 -1.60
C ALA A 302 6.23 -18.17 -1.05
N LYS A 303 7.22 -18.43 -1.91
CA LYS A 303 8.47 -19.09 -1.55
C LYS A 303 9.25 -18.32 -0.47
N LEU A 304 9.36 -17.00 -0.60
CA LEU A 304 10.05 -16.19 0.41
C LEU A 304 9.23 -16.04 1.70
N GLY A 305 7.90 -16.08 1.61
CA GLY A 305 7.01 -16.08 2.78
C GLY A 305 7.19 -17.32 3.67
N GLU A 306 7.44 -18.49 3.07
CA GLU A 306 7.76 -19.74 3.79
C GLU A 306 9.03 -19.61 4.65
N ILE A 307 9.93 -18.71 4.28
CA ILE A 307 11.16 -18.41 5.03
C ILE A 307 10.91 -17.28 6.03
N MET A 308 10.27 -16.19 5.59
CA MET A 308 10.17 -14.93 6.34
C MET A 308 9.48 -15.11 7.70
N VAL A 309 8.30 -15.74 7.75
CA VAL A 309 7.54 -15.84 9.01
C VAL A 309 8.28 -16.68 10.07
N PRO A 310 8.82 -17.88 9.75
CA PRO A 310 9.65 -18.62 10.69
C PRO A 310 10.87 -17.84 11.19
N GLU A 311 11.59 -17.11 10.33
CA GLU A 311 12.74 -16.32 10.77
C GLU A 311 12.33 -15.15 11.67
N LEU A 312 11.25 -14.43 11.35
CA LEU A 312 10.73 -13.36 12.20
C LEU A 312 10.30 -13.86 13.59
N LYS A 313 9.84 -15.11 13.71
CA LYS A 313 9.49 -15.73 15.00
C LYS A 313 10.71 -16.03 15.88
N LYS A 314 11.92 -16.08 15.32
CA LYS A 314 13.18 -16.27 16.08
C LYS A 314 13.69 -14.99 16.72
N LEU A 315 13.13 -13.83 16.37
CA LEU A 315 13.49 -12.56 16.98
C LEU A 315 13.27 -12.59 18.50
N ASN A 316 14.01 -11.76 19.22
CA ASN A 316 14.03 -11.77 20.68
C ASN A 316 12.59 -11.75 21.26
N PRO A 317 12.14 -12.80 21.96
CA PRO A 317 10.77 -12.91 22.46
C PRO A 317 10.46 -11.91 23.59
N ALA A 318 11.48 -11.30 24.19
CA ALA A 318 11.31 -10.18 25.12
C ALA A 318 10.91 -8.87 24.42
N VAL A 319 11.15 -8.77 23.10
CA VAL A 319 10.80 -7.61 22.27
C VAL A 319 9.60 -7.90 21.39
N VAL A 320 9.63 -9.02 20.65
CA VAL A 320 8.59 -9.44 19.71
C VAL A 320 7.58 -10.34 20.41
N LYS A 321 6.32 -9.92 20.44
CA LYS A 321 5.20 -10.70 20.98
C LYS A 321 4.78 -11.80 20.02
N THR A 322 4.65 -11.48 18.74
CA THR A 322 4.29 -12.43 17.68
C THR A 322 4.72 -11.92 16.31
N ALA A 323 4.90 -12.84 15.36
CA ALA A 323 5.10 -12.55 13.95
C ALA A 323 4.08 -13.33 13.12
N ARG A 324 3.46 -12.65 12.15
CA ARG A 324 2.39 -13.20 11.30
C ARG A 324 2.44 -12.63 9.89
N GLY A 325 1.86 -13.35 8.94
CA GLY A 325 1.72 -12.88 7.57
C GLY A 325 1.43 -14.00 6.59
N LYS A 326 1.17 -13.63 5.33
CA LYS A 326 1.09 -14.52 4.17
C LYS A 326 1.98 -13.93 3.06
N GLY A 327 2.73 -14.77 2.37
CA GLY A 327 3.69 -14.33 1.34
C GLY A 327 4.68 -13.30 1.89
N LEU A 328 4.81 -12.17 1.20
CA LEU A 328 5.65 -11.04 1.62
C LEU A 328 4.85 -9.88 2.24
N MET A 329 3.68 -10.18 2.81
CA MET A 329 2.93 -9.27 3.69
C MET A 329 3.03 -9.79 5.12
N ASN A 330 4.03 -9.28 5.85
CA ASN A 330 4.38 -9.76 7.17
C ASN A 330 4.43 -8.62 8.17
N ALA A 331 4.10 -8.92 9.43
CA ALA A 331 4.15 -7.98 10.53
C ALA A 331 4.70 -8.66 11.78
N ILE A 332 5.44 -7.89 12.56
CA ILE A 332 5.79 -8.22 13.95
C ILE A 332 4.97 -7.32 14.88
N GLU A 333 4.44 -7.90 15.96
CA GLU A 333 3.85 -7.16 17.05
C GLU A 333 4.89 -6.99 18.15
N ILE A 334 5.22 -5.76 18.49
CA ILE A 334 6.21 -5.43 19.53
C ILE A 334 5.48 -5.35 20.88
N ARG A 335 6.11 -5.86 21.94
CA ARG A 335 5.56 -5.75 23.29
C ARG A 335 5.49 -4.29 23.74
N PRO A 336 4.41 -3.85 24.41
CA PRO A 336 4.22 -2.45 24.81
C PRO A 336 5.33 -1.86 25.70
N THR A 337 6.09 -2.70 26.40
CA THR A 337 7.20 -2.30 27.28
C THR A 337 8.47 -1.89 26.52
N ASN A 338 8.51 -2.09 25.19
CA ASN A 338 9.64 -1.74 24.36
C ASN A 338 9.23 -0.69 23.33
N ASP A 339 10.07 0.31 23.12
CA ASP A 339 9.91 1.23 22.00
C ASP A 339 10.19 0.47 20.69
N ALA A 340 9.31 0.61 19.69
CA ALA A 340 9.50 0.03 18.37
C ALA A 340 10.81 0.48 17.71
N VAL A 341 11.34 1.65 18.11
CA VAL A 341 12.65 2.16 17.70
C VAL A 341 13.80 1.24 18.12
N LEU A 342 13.68 0.49 19.23
CA LEU A 342 14.70 -0.48 19.65
C LEU A 342 14.81 -1.69 18.68
N CYS A 343 13.74 -2.05 17.98
CA CYS A 343 13.81 -3.05 16.90
C CYS A 343 14.62 -2.53 15.70
N HIS A 344 14.60 -1.22 15.41
CA HIS A 344 15.37 -0.63 14.32
C HIS A 344 16.89 -0.78 14.51
N LEU A 345 17.35 -0.74 15.77
CA LEU A 345 18.76 -0.97 16.12
C LEU A 345 19.13 -2.45 16.02
N GLY A 346 18.27 -3.36 16.47
CA GLY A 346 18.49 -4.81 16.33
C GLY A 346 18.50 -5.31 14.87
N PHE A 347 17.72 -4.69 13.98
CA PHE A 347 17.77 -5.01 12.55
C PHE A 347 19.05 -4.51 11.86
N GLN A 348 19.67 -3.43 12.35
CA GLN A 348 21.00 -3.03 11.85
C GLN A 348 22.09 -4.00 12.29
N GLU A 349 22.04 -4.51 13.54
CA GLU A 349 23.01 -5.51 14.02
C GLU A 349 22.87 -6.86 13.32
N VAL A 350 21.65 -7.37 13.11
CA VAL A 350 21.42 -8.66 12.44
C VAL A 350 21.84 -8.63 10.96
N LEU A 351 21.87 -7.46 10.31
CA LEU A 351 22.31 -7.31 8.92
C LEU A 351 23.81 -6.98 8.78
N THR A 352 24.49 -6.59 9.86
CA THR A 352 25.94 -6.31 9.85
C THR A 352 26.78 -7.46 10.41
N GLU A 353 26.19 -8.48 11.04
CA GLU A 353 26.89 -9.68 11.52
C GLU A 353 27.29 -10.66 10.39
N THR A 354 27.91 -10.15 9.34
CA THR A 354 28.89 -10.91 8.54
C THR A 354 30.22 -10.17 8.52
N GLY A 355 30.99 -10.33 9.61
CA GLY A 355 32.43 -10.10 9.59
C GLY A 355 32.97 -9.06 10.58
N GLN A 356 33.60 -9.60 11.63
CA GLN A 356 34.75 -9.06 12.39
C GLN A 356 34.51 -8.15 13.63
N ASP A 357 35.07 -8.68 14.72
CA ASP A 357 35.52 -8.10 15.99
C ASP A 357 34.53 -7.53 17.02
N ARG A 358 34.24 -8.40 18.00
CA ARG A 358 33.81 -8.05 19.35
C ARG A 358 34.93 -7.33 20.10
N LYS A 359 34.71 -6.09 20.52
CA LYS A 359 35.25 -5.59 21.79
C LYS A 359 34.16 -4.91 22.61
N ALA A 360 34.00 -5.44 23.81
CA ALA A 360 33.04 -5.06 24.82
C ALA A 360 33.22 -3.59 25.25
N ASN A 361 32.10 -2.91 25.50
CA ASN A 361 32.03 -1.83 26.47
C ASN A 361 30.69 -1.92 27.19
N GLY A 362 30.75 -2.37 28.44
CA GLY A 362 29.60 -2.50 29.31
C GLY A 362 29.05 -1.15 29.75
N TYR A 363 27.73 -1.10 29.92
CA TYR A 363 27.06 -0.03 30.66
C TYR A 363 26.19 -0.66 31.75
N ASN A 364 26.52 -0.32 32.99
CA ASN A 364 25.80 -0.64 34.21
C ASN A 364 24.45 0.09 34.24
N VAL A 365 23.38 -0.64 34.52
CA VAL A 365 22.06 -0.09 34.83
C VAL A 365 22.01 0.20 36.32
N GLN A 366 22.03 1.48 36.72
CA GLN A 366 21.59 1.86 38.05
C GLN A 366 20.07 1.87 38.08
N LYS A 367 19.50 1.05 38.98
CA LYS A 367 18.11 1.15 39.42
C LYS A 367 17.96 2.38 40.31
N THR A 368 16.93 3.18 40.08
CA THR A 368 16.40 4.11 41.08
C THR A 368 14.92 3.80 41.29
N GLU A 369 14.56 3.84 42.57
CA GLU A 369 13.30 3.45 43.21
C GLU A 369 12.05 4.19 42.72
#